data_AF-A0A9W7IF91-F1
#
_entry.id   AF-A0A9W7IF91-F1
#
_cell.length_a   1.000
_cell.length_b   1.000
_cell.length_c   1.000
_cell.angle_alpha   90.00
_cell.angle_beta   90.00
_cell.angle_gamma   90.00
#
_symmetry.space_group_name_H-M   'P 1'
#
loop_
_entity.id
_entity.type
_entity.pdbx_description
1 polymer ?
#
loop_
_entity_poly.entity_id
_entity_poly.type
_entity_poly.pdbx_seq_one_letter_code
_entity_poly.pdbx_strand_id
1 'polypeptide(L)'
;MFFEANDACLPDGYGAFQHVPLDEYKQNLHSIVSFLKKRWPKTLILLITPPPVDEDERIRHPYVENPSGLPERTNEVAGCFAQVCVETAGECGVPVLDLWIRMQQSPDWRKAYLRYYHFIDCVATASSDRP
;
A
#
# COMPACT_ATOMS: atom_id res chain seq x y z
N MET A 1 6.90 -0.36 7.81
CA MET A 1 5.83 0.66 7.95
C MET A 1 4.75 0.29 6.97
N PHE A 2 3.49 0.30 7.40
CA PHE A 2 2.36 -0.18 6.61
C PHE A 2 1.09 0.61 6.96
N PHE A 3 1.04 1.87 6.52
CA PHE A 3 -0.11 2.77 6.70
C PHE A 3 -0.53 3.47 5.39
N GLU A 4 0.18 3.20 4.29
CA GLU A 4 0.15 3.95 3.03
C GLU A 4 -1.09 3.69 2.16
N ALA A 5 -1.90 2.68 2.49
CA ALA A 5 -3.08 2.33 1.70
C ALA A 5 -4.14 3.45 1.70
N ASN A 6 -4.15 4.31 2.73
CA ASN A 6 -5.11 5.39 2.83
C ASN A 6 -4.81 6.52 1.85
N ASP A 7 -3.53 6.87 1.69
CA ASP A 7 -3.04 7.98 0.87
C ASP A 7 -3.37 7.81 -0.61
N ALA A 8 -3.47 6.55 -1.08
CA ALA A 8 -3.79 6.16 -2.45
C ALA A 8 -5.29 6.37 -2.84
N CYS A 9 -6.02 7.22 -2.13
CA CYS A 9 -7.41 7.57 -2.45
C CYS A 9 -7.50 8.45 -3.70
N LEU A 10 -8.60 8.36 -4.45
CA LEU A 10 -8.85 9.25 -5.58
C LEU A 10 -9.16 10.69 -5.10
N PRO A 11 -8.66 11.72 -5.79
CA PRO A 11 -8.81 13.12 -5.38
C PRO A 11 -10.24 13.67 -5.54
N ASP A 12 -11.09 12.99 -6.31
CA ASP A 12 -12.44 13.42 -6.70
C ASP A 12 -13.55 12.44 -6.24
N GLY A 13 -13.25 11.55 -5.28
CA GLY A 13 -14.22 10.60 -4.71
C GLY A 13 -14.75 10.98 -3.31
N TYR A 14 -15.68 10.19 -2.78
CA TYR A 14 -16.19 10.37 -1.41
C TYR A 14 -15.11 10.18 -0.32
N GLY A 15 -13.98 9.54 -0.67
CA GLY A 15 -12.81 9.37 0.19
C GLY A 15 -11.71 10.42 -0.01
N ALA A 16 -11.94 11.46 -0.82
CA ALA A 16 -10.90 12.42 -1.25
C ALA A 16 -10.14 13.10 -0.10
N PHE A 17 -10.73 13.19 1.09
CA PHE A 17 -10.07 13.72 2.30
C PHE A 17 -8.83 12.91 2.73
N GLN A 18 -8.65 11.69 2.22
CA GLN A 18 -7.47 10.84 2.47
C GLN A 18 -6.43 10.96 1.36
N HIS A 19 -6.73 11.64 0.25
CA HIS A 19 -5.80 11.74 -0.88
C HIS A 19 -4.57 12.57 -0.50
N VAL A 20 -3.39 12.02 -0.81
CA VAL A 20 -2.12 12.73 -0.71
C VAL A 20 -1.48 12.77 -2.10
N PRO A 21 -1.06 13.94 -2.62
CA PRO A 21 -0.33 14.01 -3.88
C PRO A 21 0.94 13.15 -3.84
N LEU A 22 1.30 12.50 -4.96
CA LEU A 22 2.45 11.57 -5.02
C LEU A 22 3.78 12.21 -4.57
N ASP A 23 4.01 13.48 -4.91
CA ASP A 23 5.21 14.21 -4.50
C ASP A 23 5.26 14.42 -2.98
N GLU A 24 4.12 14.72 -2.36
CA GLU A 24 3.98 14.87 -0.91
C GLU A 24 4.16 13.52 -0.20
N TYR A 25 3.55 12.46 -0.74
CA TYR A 25 3.71 11.10 -0.26
C TYR A 25 5.19 10.67 -0.25
N LYS A 26 5.93 10.93 -1.34
CA LYS A 26 7.39 10.69 -1.42
C LYS A 26 8.15 11.43 -0.32
N GLN A 27 7.86 12.73 -0.14
CA GLN A 27 8.50 13.56 0.88
C GLN A 27 8.19 13.09 2.30
N ASN A 28 6.96 12.63 2.55
CA ASN A 28 6.52 12.08 3.82
C ASN A 28 7.30 10.80 4.15
N LEU A 29 7.42 9.87 3.20
CA LEU A 29 8.22 8.65 3.37
C LEU A 29 9.69 8.95 3.70
N HIS A 30 10.32 9.87 2.95
CA HIS A 30 11.68 10.33 3.23
C HIS A 30 11.82 10.88 4.65
N SER A 31 10.89 11.75 5.05
CA SER A 31 10.89 12.39 6.37
C SER A 31 10.76 11.37 7.49
N ILE A 32 9.86 10.39 7.35
CA ILE A 32 9.66 9.34 8.34
C ILE A 32 10.91 8.46 8.45
N VAL A 33 11.46 7.97 7.33
CA VAL A 33 12.66 7.11 7.35
C VAL A 33 13.84 7.86 7.97
N SER A 34 14.08 9.11 7.57
CA SER A 34 15.15 9.95 8.11
C SER A 34 14.99 10.19 9.61
N PHE A 35 13.78 10.52 10.07
CA PHE A 35 13.48 10.72 11.48
C PHE A 35 13.74 9.46 12.32
N LEU A 36 13.25 8.31 11.85
CA LEU A 36 13.43 7.03 12.53
C LEU A 36 14.91 6.63 12.61
N LYS A 37 15.67 6.74 11.52
CA LYS A 37 17.12 6.44 11.50
C LYS A 37 17.88 7.36 12.45
N LYS A 38 17.54 8.66 12.48
CA LYS A 38 18.19 9.63 13.37
C LYS A 38 17.92 9.32 14.84
N ARG A 39 16.67 8.97 15.17
CA ARG A 39 16.25 8.70 16.56
C ARG A 39 16.70 7.34 17.07
N TRP A 40 16.75 6.34 16.19
CA TRP A 40 17.16 4.97 16.51
C TRP A 40 18.09 4.40 15.43
N PRO A 41 19.40 4.69 15.48
CA PRO A 41 20.35 4.35 14.42
C PRO A 41 20.52 2.86 14.12
N LYS A 42 20.16 1.99 15.06
CA LYS A 42 20.25 0.52 14.92
C LYS A 42 18.93 -0.12 14.48
N THR A 43 17.85 0.64 14.35
CA THR A 43 16.54 0.10 13.97
C THR A 43 16.54 -0.28 12.50
N LEU A 44 16.12 -1.50 12.20
CA LEU A 44 15.84 -1.93 10.85
C LEU A 44 14.49 -1.37 10.40
N ILE A 45 14.49 -0.67 9.28
CA ILE A 45 13.28 -0.10 8.68
C ILE A 45 12.99 -0.90 7.42
N LEU A 46 11.80 -1.49 7.35
CA LEU A 46 11.25 -2.15 6.17
C LEU A 46 10.06 -1.32 5.68
N LEU A 47 10.10 -0.86 4.43
CA LEU A 47 8.94 -0.29 3.76
C LEU A 47 8.10 -1.42 3.14
N ILE A 48 6.79 -1.26 3.15
CA ILE A 48 5.86 -2.23 2.58
C ILE A 48 4.90 -1.44 1.69
N THR A 49 4.83 -1.78 0.41
CA THR A 49 3.97 -1.05 -0.54
C THR A 49 2.49 -1.25 -0.23
N PRO A 50 1.60 -0.31 -0.61
CA PRO A 50 0.17 -0.57 -0.61
C PRO A 50 -0.14 -1.88 -1.37
N PRO A 51 -1.06 -2.71 -0.87
CA PRO A 51 -1.51 -3.88 -1.60
C PRO A 51 -2.30 -3.48 -2.85
N PRO A 52 -2.51 -4.41 -3.80
CA PRO A 52 -3.42 -4.19 -4.90
C PRO A 52 -4.88 -4.04 -4.39
N VAL A 53 -5.71 -3.35 -5.17
CA VAL A 53 -7.10 -3.02 -4.80
C VAL A 53 -8.07 -3.81 -5.67
N ASP A 54 -9.11 -4.37 -5.05
CA ASP A 54 -10.26 -4.96 -5.76
C ASP A 54 -11.40 -3.94 -5.80
N GLU A 55 -11.50 -3.19 -6.90
CA GLU A 55 -12.50 -2.12 -7.07
C GLU A 55 -13.93 -2.65 -6.95
N ASP A 56 -14.21 -3.84 -7.50
CA ASP A 56 -15.53 -4.46 -7.46
C ASP A 56 -15.96 -4.73 -6.01
N GLU A 57 -15.06 -5.26 -5.19
CA GLU A 57 -15.35 -5.51 -3.77
C GLU A 57 -15.51 -4.21 -2.97
N ARG A 58 -14.75 -3.15 -3.30
CA ARG A 58 -14.92 -1.84 -2.66
C ARG A 58 -16.27 -1.20 -2.97
N ILE A 59 -16.78 -1.37 -4.18
CA ILE A 59 -18.12 -0.90 -4.57
C ILE A 59 -19.20 -1.74 -3.90
N ARG A 60 -19.05 -3.07 -3.82
CA ARG A 60 -20.03 -3.96 -3.17
C ARG A 60 -20.11 -3.75 -1.66
N HIS A 61 -18.98 -3.48 -1.02
CA HIS A 61 -18.85 -3.36 0.44
C HIS A 61 -18.20 -2.03 0.83
N PRO A 62 -18.85 -0.89 0.57
CA PRO A 62 -18.26 0.40 0.87
C PRO A 62 -18.20 0.62 2.39
N TYR A 63 -17.13 1.27 2.85
CA TYR A 63 -16.90 1.52 4.28
C TYR A 63 -17.90 2.55 4.88
N VAL A 64 -18.42 3.43 4.03
CA VAL A 64 -19.46 4.43 4.33
C VAL A 64 -20.47 4.44 3.18
N GLU A 65 -21.60 5.12 3.35
CA GLU A 65 -22.58 5.28 2.27
C GLU A 65 -21.90 5.85 1.01
N ASN A 66 -22.04 5.14 -0.12
CA ASN A 66 -21.40 5.48 -1.39
C ASN A 66 -22.49 5.82 -2.43
N PRO A 67 -22.99 7.06 -2.46
CA PRO A 67 -24.04 7.47 -3.39
C PRO A 67 -23.56 7.57 -4.84
N SER A 68 -22.25 7.67 -5.10
CA SER A 68 -21.72 7.74 -6.47
C SER A 68 -21.62 6.37 -7.14
N GLY A 69 -21.56 5.28 -6.37
CA GLY A 69 -21.35 3.93 -6.89
C GLY A 69 -19.99 3.72 -7.54
N LEU A 70 -19.06 4.66 -7.36
CA LEU A 70 -17.69 4.59 -7.87
C LEU A 70 -16.74 4.15 -6.75
N PRO A 71 -15.64 3.46 -7.08
CA PRO A 71 -14.64 3.11 -6.09
C PRO A 71 -13.90 4.37 -5.66
N GLU A 72 -13.55 4.48 -4.38
CA GLU A 72 -12.71 5.55 -3.84
C GLU A 72 -11.21 5.32 -4.05
N ARG A 73 -10.83 4.09 -4.43
CA ARG A 73 -9.46 3.70 -4.79
C ARG A 73 -9.48 2.79 -6.01
N THR A 74 -8.48 2.94 -6.86
CA THR A 74 -8.25 2.03 -7.99
C THR A 74 -6.94 1.27 -7.81
N ASN A 75 -6.84 0.10 -8.41
CA ASN A 75 -5.62 -0.69 -8.40
C ASN A 75 -4.47 0.01 -9.15
N GLU A 76 -4.82 0.77 -10.19
CA GLU A 76 -3.88 1.58 -10.96
C GLU A 76 -3.23 2.66 -10.09
N VAL A 77 -4.05 3.44 -9.36
CA VAL A 77 -3.52 4.47 -8.46
C VAL A 77 -2.72 3.85 -7.32
N ALA A 78 -3.18 2.73 -6.73
CA ALA A 78 -2.38 1.99 -5.75
C ALA A 78 -1.01 1.57 -6.32
N GLY A 79 -0.92 1.23 -7.61
CA GLY A 79 0.32 0.95 -8.31
C GLY A 79 1.29 2.14 -8.38
N CYS A 80 0.77 3.35 -8.63
CA CYS A 80 1.59 4.56 -8.59
C CYS A 80 2.20 4.81 -7.20
N PHE A 81 1.42 4.64 -6.13
CA PHE A 81 1.92 4.78 -4.76
C PHE A 81 2.91 3.66 -4.38
N ALA A 82 2.69 2.43 -4.86
CA ALA A 82 3.62 1.32 -4.69
C ALA A 82 4.97 1.64 -5.34
N GLN A 83 4.96 2.16 -6.57
CA GLN A 83 6.17 2.57 -7.27
C GLN A 83 6.94 3.66 -6.50
N VAL A 84 6.26 4.72 -6.06
CA VAL A 84 6.91 5.80 -5.28
C VAL A 84 7.50 5.26 -3.98
N CYS A 85 6.83 4.30 -3.32
CA CYS A 85 7.35 3.65 -2.11
C CYS A 85 8.64 2.86 -2.39
N VAL A 86 8.68 2.08 -3.47
CA VAL A 86 9.86 1.31 -3.91
C VAL A 86 11.03 2.25 -4.24
N GLU A 87 10.77 3.30 -5.02
CA GLU A 87 11.79 4.29 -5.37
C GLU A 87 12.37 4.97 -4.11
N THR A 88 11.49 5.41 -3.20
CA THR A 88 11.90 6.04 -1.94
C THR A 88 12.72 5.09 -1.07
N ALA A 89 12.36 3.80 -1.02
CA ALA A 89 13.13 2.80 -0.29
C ALA A 89 14.56 2.67 -0.83
N GLY A 90 14.71 2.64 -2.16
CA GLY A 90 16.00 2.63 -2.84
C GLY A 90 16.84 3.86 -2.52
N GLU A 91 16.24 5.06 -2.62
CA GLU A 91 16.89 6.34 -2.28
C GLU A 91 17.34 6.40 -0.81
N CYS A 92 16.53 5.86 0.11
CA CYS A 92 16.82 5.82 1.54
C CYS A 92 17.81 4.71 1.94
N GLY A 93 18.12 3.77 1.04
CA GLY A 93 18.89 2.57 1.34
C GLY A 93 18.22 1.71 2.43
N VAL A 94 16.92 1.48 2.32
CA VAL A 94 16.16 0.59 3.20
C VAL A 94 15.48 -0.51 2.39
N PRO A 95 15.30 -1.73 2.94
CA PRO A 95 14.56 -2.78 2.26
C PRO A 95 13.09 -2.40 2.04
N VAL A 96 12.50 -2.95 0.97
CA VAL A 96 11.08 -2.82 0.63
C VAL A 96 10.47 -4.19 0.31
N LEU A 97 9.25 -4.43 0.79
CA LEU A 97 8.40 -5.54 0.38
C LEU A 97 7.31 -5.01 -0.55
N ASP A 98 7.40 -5.34 -1.83
CA ASP A 98 6.42 -4.92 -2.82
C ASP A 98 5.23 -5.88 -2.88
N LEU A 99 4.22 -5.60 -2.04
CA LEU A 99 2.98 -6.36 -2.01
C LEU A 99 2.13 -6.17 -3.27
N TRP A 100 2.15 -4.98 -3.88
CA TRP A 100 1.38 -4.67 -5.08
C TRP A 100 1.70 -5.66 -6.21
N ILE A 101 2.98 -5.87 -6.53
CA ILE A 101 3.38 -6.87 -7.53
C ILE A 101 3.20 -8.29 -6.98
N ARG A 102 3.70 -8.56 -5.77
CA ARG A 102 3.81 -9.94 -5.24
C ARG A 102 2.45 -10.63 -5.11
N MET A 103 1.43 -9.91 -4.67
CA MET A 103 0.08 -10.44 -4.53
C MET A 103 -0.51 -10.77 -5.91
N GLN A 104 -0.32 -9.89 -6.89
CA GLN A 104 -0.90 -10.03 -8.23
C GLN A 104 -0.29 -11.16 -9.08
N GLN A 105 0.81 -11.77 -8.64
CA GLN A 105 1.41 -12.96 -9.28
C GLN A 105 0.54 -14.22 -9.13
N SER A 106 -0.38 -14.24 -8.16
CA SER A 106 -1.32 -15.35 -7.98
C SER A 106 -2.54 -15.20 -8.90
N PRO A 107 -2.93 -16.21 -9.69
CA PRO A 107 -4.04 -16.12 -10.66
C PRO A 107 -5.39 -15.71 -10.06
N ASP A 108 -5.60 -15.96 -8.76
CA ASP A 108 -6.83 -15.63 -8.01
C ASP A 108 -6.55 -14.67 -6.83
N TRP A 109 -5.55 -13.80 -6.93
CA TRP A 109 -5.08 -12.94 -5.83
C TRP A 109 -6.18 -12.15 -5.11
N ARG A 110 -7.21 -11.69 -5.84
CA ARG A 110 -8.39 -11.02 -5.28
C ARG A 110 -9.13 -11.91 -4.27
N LYS A 111 -9.37 -13.17 -4.64
CA LYS A 111 -10.02 -14.15 -3.75
C LYS A 111 -9.07 -14.65 -2.67
N ALA A 112 -7.81 -14.89 -3.04
CA ALA A 112 -6.81 -15.49 -2.15
C ALA A 112 -6.40 -14.56 -1.01
N TYR A 113 -6.37 -13.25 -1.25
CA TYR A 113 -5.78 -12.31 -0.30
C TYR A 113 -6.69 -11.15 0.13
N LEU A 114 -7.77 -10.87 -0.61
CA LEU A 114 -8.65 -9.73 -0.33
C LEU A 114 -10.06 -10.11 0.13
N ARG A 115 -10.41 -11.39 0.22
CA ARG A 115 -11.67 -11.82 0.86
C ARG A 115 -11.52 -11.84 2.38
N TYR A 116 -12.37 -11.06 3.06
CA TYR A 116 -12.69 -11.02 4.49
C TYR A 116 -11.65 -11.61 5.49
N TYR A 117 -11.08 -10.69 6.30
CA TYR A 117 -10.29 -10.89 7.54
C TYR A 117 -8.86 -11.47 7.46
N HIS A 118 -8.35 -11.92 6.30
CA HIS A 118 -7.00 -12.51 6.21
C HIS A 118 -6.04 -11.76 5.27
N PHE A 119 -5.73 -10.49 5.57
CA PHE A 119 -4.53 -9.84 4.99
C PHE A 119 -3.21 -10.50 5.48
N ILE A 120 -3.29 -11.33 6.52
CA ILE A 120 -2.14 -11.92 7.24
C ILE A 120 -1.44 -13.03 6.43
N ASP A 121 -2.11 -13.67 5.47
CA ASP A 121 -1.54 -14.83 4.77
C ASP A 121 -0.43 -14.45 3.76
N CYS A 122 -0.47 -13.23 3.19
CA CYS A 122 0.60 -12.74 2.31
C CYS A 122 1.92 -12.49 3.05
N VAL A 123 1.86 -11.97 4.28
CA VAL A 123 3.07 -11.64 5.05
C VAL A 123 3.74 -12.91 5.58
N ALA A 124 2.95 -13.95 5.90
CA ALA A 124 3.47 -15.22 6.41
C ALA A 124 4.24 -16.03 5.36
N THR A 125 3.79 -16.02 4.09
CA THR A 125 4.40 -16.82 3.01
C THR A 125 5.70 -16.22 2.46
N ALA A 126 5.98 -14.93 2.70
CA ALA A 126 7.24 -14.30 2.32
C ALA A 126 8.45 -14.72 3.19
N SER A 127 8.21 -15.42 4.30
CA SER A 127 9.26 -15.88 5.23
C SER A 127 9.77 -17.30 4.97
N SER A 128 9.13 -18.08 4.08
CA SER A 128 9.45 -19.50 3.89
C SER A 128 10.43 -19.80 2.75
N ASP A 129 10.77 -18.81 1.92
CA ASP A 129 11.79 -18.97 0.87
C ASP A 129 13.11 -18.30 1.30
N ARG A 130 13.89 -19.02 2.11
CA ARG A 130 15.35 -18.90 2.09
C ARG A 130 15.97 -20.29 1.99
N PRO A 131 16.95 -20.51 1.10
CA PRO A 131 17.79 -21.71 1.13
C PRO A 131 18.63 -21.77 2.41
#